data_AF-V4U4Q8-F1
#
_entry.id   AF-V4U4Q8-F1
#
_cell.length_a   1.000
_cell.length_b   1.000
_cell.length_c   1.000
_cell.angle_alpha   90.00
_cell.angle_beta   90.00
_cell.angle_gamma   90.00
#
_symmetry.space_group_name_H-M   'P 1'
#
loop_
_entity.id
_entity.type
_entity.pdbx_description
1 polymer ?
#
loop_
_entity_poly.entity_id
_entity_poly.type
_entity_poly.pdbx_seq_one_letter_code
_entity_poly.pdbx_strand_id
1 'polypeptide(L)'
;WEFESLLLDVPFSCTQFIKFIIVDRSCGNATALILPGCCSAEGFIDAAEKCAALKTLGVYPIVCLKLLLVIPQLIGNWKNLEGLILGKSIDIIEIIPQIGLRCKNFSWLLVHGVRIGKYEASAIVKYFSKIKELHLM
;
A
#
# COMPACT_ATOMS: atom_id res chain seq x y z
N TRP A 1 -11.18 17.33 27.01
CA TRP A 1 -12.02 17.71 25.86
C TRP A 1 -11.73 19.16 25.50
N GLU A 2 -10.48 19.46 25.13
CA GLU A 2 -10.02 20.82 24.75
C GLU A 2 -9.37 20.85 23.35
N PHE A 3 -9.44 19.74 22.60
CA PHE A 3 -8.91 19.67 21.23
C PHE A 3 -9.95 20.06 20.17
N GLU A 4 -11.25 20.06 20.49
CA GLU A 4 -12.32 20.35 19.53
C GLU A 4 -12.54 21.85 19.29
N SER A 5 -12.07 22.74 20.16
CA SER A 5 -12.37 24.19 20.05
C SER A 5 -11.38 25.00 19.20
N LEU A 6 -10.29 24.41 18.72
CA LEU A 6 -9.26 25.11 17.91
C LEU A 6 -9.18 24.63 16.44
N LEU A 7 -10.01 23.67 16.03
CA LEU A 7 -9.94 23.05 14.69
C LEU A 7 -11.14 23.34 13.78
N LEU A 8 -12.10 24.16 14.22
CA LEU A 8 -13.36 24.36 13.50
C LEU A 8 -13.24 25.07 12.13
N ASP A 9 -12.09 25.67 11.79
CA ASP A 9 -11.90 26.39 10.52
C ASP A 9 -10.74 25.86 9.63
N VAL A 10 -10.06 24.77 10.00
CA VAL A 10 -9.04 24.16 9.12
C VAL A 10 -9.66 23.01 8.34
N PRO A 11 -9.80 23.10 7.00
CA PRO A 11 -10.33 21.99 6.22
C PRO A 11 -9.44 20.76 6.42
N PHE A 12 -10.07 19.62 6.72
CA PHE A 12 -9.38 18.36 6.95
C PHE A 12 -8.49 18.00 5.75
N SER A 13 -7.19 17.84 6.00
CA SER A 13 -6.23 17.36 5.00
C SER A 13 -5.91 15.89 5.23
N CYS A 14 -6.29 15.03 4.28
CA CYS A 14 -5.94 13.61 4.34
C CYS A 14 -4.43 13.37 4.40
N THR A 15 -3.63 14.19 3.71
CA THR A 15 -2.17 14.09 3.78
C THR A 15 -1.65 14.36 5.19
N GLN A 16 -2.11 15.45 5.83
CA GLN A 16 -1.68 15.79 7.19
C GLN A 16 -2.13 14.73 8.18
N PHE A 17 -3.34 14.19 8.02
CA PHE A 17 -3.84 13.10 8.85
C PHE A 17 -2.98 11.83 8.71
N ILE A 18 -2.65 11.41 7.49
CA ILE A 18 -1.78 10.26 7.24
C ILE A 18 -0.40 10.48 7.87
N LYS A 19 0.21 11.66 7.66
CA LYS A 19 1.49 12.04 8.27
C LYS A 19 1.43 11.97 9.79
N PHE A 20 0.41 12.55 10.41
CA PHE A 20 0.22 12.54 11.86
C PHE A 20 0.12 11.11 12.42
N ILE A 21 -0.65 10.23 11.76
CA ILE A 21 -0.76 8.83 12.19
C ILE A 21 0.59 8.11 12.06
N ILE A 22 1.29 8.29 10.95
CA ILE A 22 2.57 7.62 10.68
C ILE A 22 3.67 8.12 11.61
N VAL A 23 3.85 9.45 11.70
CA VAL A 23 4.99 10.07 12.38
C VAL A 23 4.71 10.24 13.87
N ASP A 24 3.59 10.88 14.23
CA ASP A 24 3.38 11.32 15.62
C ASP A 24 2.74 10.23 16.49
N ARG A 25 1.85 9.41 15.92
CA ARG A 25 1.15 8.37 16.67
C ARG A 25 1.87 7.04 16.65
N SER A 26 2.33 6.60 15.48
CA SER A 26 3.00 5.31 15.32
C SER A 26 4.52 5.39 15.48
N CYS A 27 5.11 6.59 15.42
CA CYS A 27 6.56 6.80 15.41
C CYS A 27 7.27 6.00 14.30
N GLY A 28 6.64 5.86 13.13
CA GLY A 28 7.12 5.03 12.01
C GLY A 28 7.02 3.51 12.24
N ASN A 29 6.46 3.06 13.36
CA ASN A 29 6.40 1.64 13.72
C ASN A 29 5.12 0.94 13.24
N ALA A 30 4.31 1.60 12.41
CA ALA A 30 3.12 0.96 11.82
C ALA A 30 3.52 -0.31 11.05
N THR A 31 2.93 -1.44 11.42
CA THR A 31 3.11 -2.74 10.76
C THR A 31 1.99 -3.07 9.79
N ALA A 32 0.84 -2.40 9.92
CA ALA A 32 -0.27 -2.49 8.98
C ALA A 32 -0.79 -1.10 8.65
N LEU A 33 -0.99 -0.82 7.36
CA LEU A 33 -1.53 0.45 6.88
C LEU A 33 -2.53 0.19 5.76
N ILE A 34 -3.79 0.54 6.01
CA ILE A 34 -4.83 0.56 4.99
C ILE A 34 -5.12 2.02 4.70
N LEU A 35 -4.69 2.48 3.52
CA LEU A 35 -4.74 3.89 3.18
C LEU A 35 -6.17 4.32 2.89
N PRO A 36 -6.61 5.51 3.33
CA PRO A 36 -7.95 6.00 3.04
C PRO A 36 -8.11 6.32 1.55
N GLY A 37 -9.34 6.30 1.03
CA GLY A 37 -9.65 6.60 -0.38
C GLY A 37 -9.18 7.99 -0.88
N CYS A 38 -8.91 8.90 0.06
CA CYS A 38 -8.39 10.23 -0.21
C CYS A 38 -6.86 10.35 -0.11
N CYS A 39 -6.11 9.24 0.03
CA CYS A 39 -4.65 9.27 0.09
C CYS A 39 -4.06 9.99 -1.13
N SER A 40 -3.16 10.92 -0.86
CA SER A 40 -2.39 11.66 -1.86
C SER A 40 -1.08 10.91 -2.19
N ALA A 41 -0.39 11.33 -3.25
CA ALA A 41 0.94 10.82 -3.58
C ALA A 41 1.95 11.16 -2.48
N GLU A 42 1.88 12.38 -1.94
CA GLU A 42 2.71 12.82 -0.82
C GLU A 42 2.54 11.91 0.39
N GLY A 43 1.29 11.69 0.85
CA GLY A 43 1.04 10.82 2.01
C GLY A 43 1.48 9.36 1.79
N PHE A 44 1.44 8.89 0.55
CA PHE A 44 1.97 7.56 0.20
C PHE A 44 3.50 7.52 0.24
N ILE A 45 4.17 8.56 -0.25
CA ILE A 45 5.63 8.69 -0.18
C ILE A 45 6.09 8.73 1.28
N ASP A 46 5.45 9.52 2.13
CA ASP A 46 5.81 9.56 3.56
C ASP A 46 5.64 8.20 4.22
N ALA A 47 4.57 7.46 3.90
CA ALA A 47 4.39 6.09 4.39
C ALA A 47 5.51 5.15 3.94
N ALA A 48 5.95 5.28 2.69
CA ALA A 48 7.05 4.48 2.15
C ALA A 48 8.40 4.81 2.82
N GLU A 49 8.63 6.06 3.16
CA GLU A 49 9.88 6.52 3.78
C GLU A 49 9.94 6.27 5.29
N LYS A 50 8.81 6.37 5.99
CA LYS A 50 8.78 6.35 7.46
C LYS A 50 8.37 5.00 8.05
N CYS A 51 7.60 4.17 7.34
CA CYS A 51 7.10 2.89 7.86
C CYS A 51 7.90 1.68 7.36
N ALA A 52 9.19 1.59 7.67
CA ALA A 52 10.04 0.50 7.17
C ALA A 52 9.65 -0.90 7.69
N ALA A 53 8.94 -0.97 8.83
CA ALA A 53 8.49 -2.21 9.46
C ALA A 53 7.16 -2.74 8.90
N LEU A 54 6.60 -2.10 7.87
CA LEU A 54 5.29 -2.45 7.32
C LEU A 54 5.26 -3.89 6.78
N LYS A 55 4.26 -4.65 7.24
CA LYS A 55 3.96 -6.03 6.86
C LYS A 55 2.70 -6.12 6.01
N THR A 56 1.74 -5.24 6.22
CA THR A 56 0.49 -5.21 5.48
C THR A 56 0.21 -3.84 4.92
N LEU A 57 -0.02 -3.76 3.62
CA LEU A 57 -0.44 -2.55 2.94
C LEU A 57 -1.77 -2.79 2.22
N GLY A 58 -2.70 -1.85 2.35
CA GLY A 58 -3.92 -1.84 1.55
C GLY A 58 -4.12 -0.52 0.84
N VAL A 59 -4.41 -0.61 -0.46
CA VAL A 59 -4.63 0.54 -1.33
C VAL A 59 -5.95 0.37 -2.07
N TYR A 60 -6.92 1.24 -1.79
CA TYR A 60 -8.23 1.20 -2.46
C TYR A 60 -8.13 1.52 -3.97
N PRO A 61 -9.06 1.04 -4.81
CA PRO A 61 -9.04 1.27 -6.27
C PRO A 61 -8.92 2.75 -6.69
N ILE A 62 -9.59 3.66 -5.97
CA ILE A 62 -9.53 5.09 -6.28
C ILE A 62 -8.14 5.69 -6.00
N VAL A 63 -7.43 5.16 -5.01
CA VAL A 63 -6.06 5.57 -4.69
C VAL A 63 -5.09 4.94 -5.68
N CYS A 64 -5.31 3.69 -6.04
CA CYS A 64 -4.58 2.97 -7.07
C CYS A 64 -4.49 3.78 -8.38
N LEU A 65 -5.61 4.37 -8.83
CA LEU A 65 -5.67 5.26 -9.99
C LEU A 65 -4.83 6.54 -9.85
N LYS A 66 -4.85 7.16 -8.67
CA LYS A 66 -4.07 8.38 -8.41
C LYS A 66 -2.58 8.11 -8.35
N LEU A 67 -2.20 6.91 -7.92
CA LEU A 67 -0.83 6.54 -7.60
C LEU A 67 -0.23 5.53 -8.59
N LEU A 68 -0.79 5.42 -9.80
CA LEU A 68 -0.39 4.45 -10.82
C LEU A 68 1.12 4.43 -11.07
N LEU A 69 1.74 5.61 -11.16
CA LEU A 69 3.17 5.74 -11.42
C LEU A 69 4.02 5.66 -10.15
N VAL A 70 3.42 5.87 -8.97
CA VAL A 70 4.13 5.98 -7.69
C VAL A 70 4.25 4.62 -7.01
N ILE A 71 3.18 3.82 -7.02
CA ILE A 71 3.15 2.52 -6.33
C ILE A 71 4.24 1.57 -6.88
N PRO A 72 4.39 1.34 -8.21
CA PRO A 72 5.41 0.42 -8.71
C PRO A 72 6.83 0.82 -8.32
N GLN A 73 7.10 2.12 -8.14
CA GLN A 73 8.43 2.62 -7.78
C GLN A 73 8.76 2.39 -6.30
N LEU A 74 7.76 2.46 -5.43
CA LEU A 74 7.95 2.48 -3.96
C LEU A 74 7.55 1.19 -3.27
N ILE A 75 6.71 0.34 -3.88
CA ILE A 75 6.20 -0.90 -3.25
C ILE A 75 7.32 -1.83 -2.78
N GLY A 76 8.46 -1.79 -3.46
CA GLY A 76 9.65 -2.55 -3.12
C GLY A 76 10.43 -2.05 -1.90
N ASN A 77 10.07 -0.89 -1.31
CA ASN A 77 10.77 -0.32 -0.16
C ASN A 77 10.41 -1.03 1.15
N TRP A 78 9.21 -1.60 1.23
CA TRP A 78 8.74 -2.36 2.39
C TRP A 78 9.26 -3.80 2.36
N LYS A 79 10.54 -4.00 2.70
CA LYS A 79 11.20 -5.32 2.68
C LYS A 79 10.53 -6.37 3.57
N ASN A 80 9.80 -5.91 4.59
CA ASN A 80 9.06 -6.74 5.54
C ASN A 80 7.61 -7.03 5.10
N LEU A 81 7.20 -6.59 3.91
CA LEU A 81 5.84 -6.78 3.44
C LEU A 81 5.52 -8.27 3.30
N GLU A 82 4.49 -8.70 4.02
CA GLU A 82 3.94 -10.05 4.02
C GLU A 82 2.65 -10.11 3.19
N GLY A 83 1.99 -8.97 3.01
CA GLY A 83 0.62 -8.89 2.56
C GLY A 83 0.26 -7.61 1.81
N LEU A 84 -0.51 -7.74 0.74
CA LEU A 84 -0.93 -6.60 -0.08
C LEU A 84 -2.38 -6.71 -0.54
N ILE A 85 -3.13 -5.63 -0.36
CA ILE A 85 -4.45 -5.41 -0.97
C ILE A 85 -4.31 -4.36 -2.07
N LEU A 86 -4.61 -4.75 -3.31
CA LEU A 86 -4.67 -3.84 -4.46
C LEU A 86 -6.08 -3.76 -5.02
N GLY A 87 -6.49 -2.52 -5.32
CA GLY A 87 -7.70 -2.26 -6.06
C GLY A 87 -7.52 -2.36 -7.58
N LYS A 88 -8.65 -2.32 -8.27
CA LYS A 88 -8.74 -2.17 -9.72
C LYS A 88 -7.89 -0.98 -10.14
N SER A 89 -7.18 -1.13 -11.26
CA SER A 89 -6.48 -0.11 -12.05
C SER A 89 -4.95 -0.13 -12.02
N ILE A 90 -4.29 -0.84 -11.11
CA ILE A 90 -2.83 -0.95 -11.18
C ILE A 90 -2.41 -2.08 -12.11
N ASP A 91 -1.41 -1.81 -12.95
CA ASP A 91 -0.71 -2.86 -13.66
C ASP A 91 0.12 -3.69 -12.67
N ILE A 92 -0.46 -4.83 -12.28
CA ILE A 92 0.16 -5.74 -11.33
C ILE A 92 1.44 -6.37 -11.90
N ILE A 93 1.63 -6.36 -13.22
CA ILE A 93 2.84 -6.90 -13.85
C ILE A 93 4.09 -6.10 -13.49
N GLU A 94 3.94 -4.80 -13.21
CA GLU A 94 5.05 -3.95 -12.77
C GLU A 94 5.33 -4.10 -11.28
N ILE A 95 4.29 -4.40 -10.48
CA ILE A 95 4.40 -4.56 -9.03
C ILE A 95 5.01 -5.90 -8.64
N ILE A 96 4.57 -6.99 -9.27
CA ILE A 96 4.94 -8.36 -8.89
C ILE A 96 6.46 -8.55 -8.81
N PRO A 97 7.27 -8.14 -9.81
CA PRO A 97 8.72 -8.28 -9.74
C PRO A 97 9.33 -7.48 -8.59
N GLN A 98 8.84 -6.28 -8.31
CA GLN A 98 9.35 -5.42 -7.23
C GLN A 98 9.15 -6.09 -5.87
N ILE A 99 7.97 -6.66 -5.64
CA ILE A 99 7.67 -7.38 -4.41
C ILE A 99 8.46 -8.68 -4.34
N GLY A 100 8.41 -9.54 -5.36
CA GLY A 100 9.03 -10.87 -5.29
C GLY A 100 10.55 -10.82 -5.14
N LEU A 101 11.19 -9.78 -5.66
CA LEU A 101 12.64 -9.58 -5.51
C LEU A 101 13.03 -9.04 -4.12
N ARG A 102 12.20 -8.17 -3.51
CA ARG A 102 12.59 -7.41 -2.31
C ARG A 102 11.89 -7.82 -1.01
N CYS A 103 10.69 -8.38 -1.09
CA CYS A 103 9.84 -8.73 0.05
C CYS A 103 9.88 -10.25 0.28
N LYS A 104 10.88 -10.73 1.03
CA LYS A 104 11.16 -12.18 1.16
C LYS A 104 10.12 -12.97 1.95
N ASN A 105 9.29 -12.27 2.71
CA ASN A 105 8.23 -12.85 3.54
C ASN A 105 6.84 -12.67 2.92
N PHE A 106 6.75 -12.19 1.68
CA PHE A 106 5.48 -11.99 1.00
C PHE A 106 4.73 -13.32 0.87
N SER A 107 3.50 -13.34 1.38
CA SER A 107 2.75 -14.58 1.61
C SER A 107 1.28 -14.49 1.21
N TRP A 108 0.71 -13.30 1.08
CA TRP A 108 -0.66 -13.16 0.65
C TRP A 108 -0.90 -11.94 -0.24
N LEU A 109 -1.77 -12.12 -1.24
CA LEU A 109 -2.19 -11.08 -2.16
C LEU A 109 -3.71 -11.10 -2.31
N LEU A 110 -4.32 -9.93 -2.17
CA LEU A 110 -5.72 -9.70 -2.45
C LEU A 110 -5.82 -8.66 -3.57
N VAL A 111 -6.51 -9.02 -4.65
CA VAL A 111 -6.77 -8.12 -5.78
C VAL A 111 -8.27 -7.97 -6.00
N HIS A 112 -8.73 -6.73 -6.02
CA HIS A 112 -10.13 -6.38 -6.29
C HIS A 112 -10.31 -5.90 -7.73
N GLY A 113 -11.20 -6.54 -8.48
CA GLY A 113 -11.62 -6.10 -9.82
C GLY A 113 -10.53 -6.17 -10.89
N VAL A 114 -9.50 -7.01 -10.69
CA VAL A 114 -8.40 -7.23 -11.64
C VAL A 114 -8.59 -8.56 -12.35
N ARG A 115 -8.49 -8.56 -13.68
CA ARG A 115 -8.46 -9.79 -14.48
C ARG A 115 -7.03 -10.33 -14.50
N ILE A 116 -6.81 -11.49 -13.90
CA ILE A 116 -5.53 -12.21 -14.01
C ILE A 116 -5.52 -12.99 -15.32
N GLY A 117 -4.71 -12.52 -16.28
CA GLY A 117 -4.45 -13.20 -17.53
C GLY A 117 -3.22 -14.10 -17.45
N LYS A 118 -2.81 -14.62 -18.61
CA LYS A 118 -1.64 -15.52 -18.74
C LYS A 118 -0.35 -14.86 -18.22
N TYR A 119 -0.17 -13.57 -18.48
CA TYR A 119 1.06 -12.85 -18.13
C TYR A 119 1.15 -12.59 -16.62
N GLU A 120 0.06 -12.14 -16.01
CA GLU A 120 -0.04 -11.89 -14.57
C GLU A 120 0.10 -13.21 -13.81
N ALA A 121 -0.58 -14.27 -14.24
CA ALA A 121 -0.45 -15.60 -13.65
C ALA A 121 1.00 -16.13 -13.72
N SER A 122 1.65 -15.99 -14.88
CA SER A 122 3.05 -16.37 -15.06
C SER A 122 3.99 -15.58 -14.14
N ALA A 123 3.77 -14.27 -14.00
CA ALA A 123 4.54 -13.44 -13.10
C ALA A 123 4.34 -13.86 -11.63
N ILE A 124 3.10 -14.10 -11.19
CA ILE A 124 2.81 -14.57 -9.82
C ILE A 124 3.57 -15.86 -9.53
N VAL A 125 3.47 -16.87 -10.40
CA VAL A 125 4.16 -18.16 -10.24
C VAL A 125 5.67 -17.97 -10.19
N LYS A 126 6.23 -17.10 -11.04
CA LYS A 126 7.67 -16.86 -11.12
C LYS A 126 8.23 -16.15 -9.89
N TYR A 127 7.54 -15.13 -9.38
CA TYR A 127 8.08 -14.21 -8.37
C TYR A 127 7.57 -14.48 -6.95
N PHE A 128 6.40 -15.09 -6.78
CA PHE A 128 5.79 -15.36 -5.47
C PHE A 128 5.82 -16.86 -5.13
N SER A 129 7.02 -17.44 -5.09
CA SER A 129 7.20 -18.88 -4.82
C SER A 129 6.74 -19.36 -3.44
N LYS A 130 6.50 -18.44 -2.50
CA LYS A 130 6.04 -18.72 -1.13
C LYS A 130 4.63 -18.20 -0.83
N ILE A 131 3.86 -17.81 -1.86
CA ILE A 131 2.50 -17.34 -1.67
C ILE A 131 1.65 -18.46 -1.05
N LYS A 132 0.91 -18.11 0.00
CA LYS A 132 0.00 -18.99 0.73
C LYS A 132 -1.45 -18.68 0.41
N GLU A 133 -1.74 -17.41 0.16
CA GLU A 133 -3.10 -16.94 -0.09
C GLU A 133 -3.16 -16.02 -1.31
N LEU A 134 -4.09 -16.31 -2.21
CA LEU A 134 -4.39 -15.49 -3.37
C LEU A 134 -5.90 -15.29 -3.45
N HIS A 135 -6.36 -14.07 -3.18
CA HIS A 135 -7.77 -13.71 -3.17
C HIS A 135 -8.07 -12.89 -4.43
N LEU A 136 -8.91 -13.44 -5.31
CA LEU A 136 -9.33 -12.80 -6.56
C LEU A 136 -10.81 -12.42 -6.41
N MET A 137 -11.09 -11.14 -6.14
CA MET A 137 -12.45 -10.62 -5.90
C MET A 137 -12.89 -9.61 -6.93
#